data_AF-A0A6J6CBT5-F1
#
_entry.id   AF-A0A6J6CBT5-F1
#
_cell.length_a   1.000
_cell.length_b   1.000
_cell.length_c   1.000
_cell.angle_alpha   90.00
_cell.angle_beta   90.00
_cell.angle_gamma   90.00
#
_symmetry.space_group_name_H-M   'P 1'
#
loop_
_entity.id
_entity.type
_entity.pdbx_description
1 polymer ?
#
loop_
_entity_poly.entity_id
_entity_poly.type
_entity_poly.pdbx_seq_one_letter_code
_entity_poly.pdbx_strand_id
1 'polypeptide(L)'
;MLLASDGQHEITSSEAESPNAPLGELGKYIYEPDNSLIRSRLMSDFAEPFGLQTISPDIAYLSSDEKISSPWVRGFEVIDNLVFDRKQLKAYVKKNNIGILEIKKRGSDISPEELRRELSPKGEGAATLVVTRVGDAHRVLVTQPIS
;
A
#
# COMPACT_ATOMS: atom_id res chain seq x y z
N MET A 1 -5.65 25.12 -25.58
CA MET A 1 -5.04 25.06 -26.92
C MET A 1 -3.87 26.03 -26.91
N LEU A 2 -2.65 25.53 -27.05
CA LEU A 2 -1.45 26.36 -27.05
C LEU A 2 -0.50 25.81 -28.12
N LEU A 3 -0.03 26.69 -28.98
CA LEU A 3 1.17 26.49 -29.75
C LEU A 3 2.03 27.72 -29.54
N ALA A 4 3.23 27.49 -29.02
CA ALA A 4 4.39 28.31 -29.26
C ALA A 4 5.59 27.35 -29.43
N SER A 5 6.43 27.71 -30.38
CA SER A 5 7.35 26.84 -31.10
C SER A 5 8.78 27.32 -30.91
N ASP A 6 9.38 26.96 -29.78
CA ASP A 6 10.83 26.94 -29.57
C ASP A 6 11.15 26.60 -28.11
N GLY A 7 12.00 25.58 -27.93
CA GLY A 7 12.70 25.30 -26.68
C GLY A 7 11.84 24.78 -25.53
N GLN A 8 11.79 23.45 -25.36
CA GLN A 8 12.35 22.90 -24.11
C GLN A 8 11.82 23.45 -22.78
N HIS A 9 10.54 23.82 -22.65
CA HIS A 9 9.99 24.16 -21.35
C HIS A 9 9.48 22.88 -20.69
N GLU A 10 10.41 22.16 -20.04
CA GLU A 10 10.03 21.25 -18.98
C GLU A 10 9.51 22.11 -17.82
N ILE A 11 8.21 22.10 -17.59
CA ILE A 11 7.64 22.60 -16.35
C ILE A 11 8.01 21.56 -15.28
N THR A 12 9.23 21.67 -14.75
CA THR A 12 9.51 21.12 -13.42
C THR A 12 8.77 22.02 -12.47
N SER A 13 7.59 21.59 -12.04
CA SER A 13 6.85 22.27 -10.97
C SER A 13 7.69 22.20 -9.69
N SER A 14 8.59 23.17 -9.53
CA SER A 14 9.13 23.56 -8.23
C SER A 14 7.96 24.08 -7.41
N GLU A 15 7.61 23.36 -6.33
CA GLU A 15 6.59 23.74 -5.34
C GLU A 15 5.12 23.75 -5.83
N ALA A 16 4.71 22.74 -6.59
CA ALA A 16 3.32 22.28 -6.41
C ALA A 16 3.32 21.36 -5.19
N GLU A 17 2.53 21.67 -4.15
CA GLU A 17 2.25 20.72 -3.08
C GLU A 17 1.97 19.36 -3.71
N SER A 18 2.73 18.35 -3.27
CA SER A 18 2.56 17.01 -3.80
C SER A 18 1.09 16.63 -3.62
N PRO A 19 0.38 16.18 -4.68
CA PRO A 19 -0.98 15.68 -4.53
C PRO A 19 -1.02 14.40 -3.68
N ASN A 20 0.15 13.89 -3.28
CA ASN A 20 0.31 12.79 -2.35
C ASN A 20 0.50 13.33 -0.92
N ALA A 21 -0.11 12.63 0.02
CA ALA A 21 0.09 12.86 1.45
C ALA A 21 1.59 12.83 1.83
N PRO A 22 1.99 13.48 2.93
CA PRO A 22 3.40 13.51 3.36
C PRO A 22 3.98 12.08 3.49
N LEU A 23 5.25 11.91 3.13
CA LEU A 23 5.95 10.64 3.33
C LEU A 23 6.22 10.42 4.81
N GLY A 24 5.98 9.20 5.30
CA GLY A 24 6.17 8.83 6.69
C GLY A 24 6.58 7.39 6.88
N GLU A 25 6.72 7.00 8.14
CA GLU A 25 7.00 5.61 8.50
C GLU A 25 5.73 4.76 8.39
N LEU A 26 5.91 3.44 8.28
CA LEU A 26 4.81 2.50 8.36
C LEU A 26 4.27 2.47 9.79
N GLY A 27 3.03 2.91 9.98
CA GLY A 27 2.30 2.82 11.25
C GLY A 27 1.57 1.49 11.44
N LYS A 28 0.75 1.42 12.49
CA LYS A 28 -0.07 0.24 12.83
C LYS A 28 -1.15 -0.09 11.82
N TYR A 29 -1.65 0.90 11.08
CA TYR A 29 -2.70 0.73 10.09
C TYR A 29 -2.22 1.16 8.71
N ILE A 30 -2.66 0.43 7.69
CA ILE A 30 -2.51 0.82 6.29
C ILE A 30 -3.87 0.92 5.63
N TYR A 31 -3.96 1.82 4.66
CA TYR A 31 -5.20 2.15 3.99
C TYR A 31 -4.98 2.11 2.48
N GLU A 32 -5.77 1.27 1.82
CA GLU A 32 -5.90 1.24 0.37
C GLU A 32 -6.91 2.32 -0.06
N PRO A 33 -6.49 3.41 -0.72
CA PRO A 33 -7.41 4.44 -1.17
C PRO A 33 -8.26 3.97 -2.35
N ASP A 34 -9.49 4.46 -2.40
CA ASP A 34 -10.34 4.26 -3.55
C ASP A 34 -9.77 4.94 -4.81
N ASN A 35 -10.03 4.35 -5.97
CA ASN A 35 -9.56 4.89 -7.25
C ASN A 35 -10.08 6.31 -7.53
N SER A 36 -11.26 6.66 -7.02
CA SER A 36 -11.80 8.03 -7.13
C SER A 36 -10.96 9.04 -6.36
N LEU A 37 -10.48 8.68 -5.16
CA LEU A 37 -9.62 9.53 -4.34
C LEU A 37 -8.23 9.70 -4.99
N ILE A 38 -7.70 8.65 -5.60
CA ILE A 38 -6.46 8.73 -6.39
C ILE A 38 -6.63 9.65 -7.60
N ARG A 39 -7.74 9.51 -8.35
CA ARG A 39 -7.99 10.27 -9.59
C ARG A 39 -8.39 11.72 -9.34
N SER A 40 -8.98 12.03 -8.19
CA SER A 40 -9.38 13.39 -7.83
C SER A 40 -8.20 14.28 -7.46
N ARG A 41 -7.03 13.69 -7.17
CA ARG A 41 -5.84 14.38 -6.64
C ARG A 41 -6.10 15.06 -5.29
N LEU A 42 -7.06 14.55 -4.53
CA LEU A 42 -7.41 15.03 -3.17
C LEU A 42 -6.81 14.13 -2.08
N MET A 43 -5.74 13.39 -2.38
CA MET A 43 -5.15 12.46 -1.41
C MET A 43 -4.58 13.20 -0.20
N SER A 44 -3.85 14.29 -0.44
CA SER A 44 -3.29 15.14 0.61
C SER A 44 -4.39 15.76 1.49
N ASP A 45 -5.41 16.36 0.86
CA ASP A 45 -6.55 16.97 1.56
C ASP A 45 -7.34 15.93 2.38
N PHE A 46 -7.46 14.70 1.88
CA PHE A 46 -8.08 13.62 2.63
C PHE A 46 -7.20 13.15 3.79
N ALA A 47 -5.88 13.11 3.60
CA ALA A 47 -4.94 12.57 4.56
C ALA A 47 -4.73 13.47 5.78
N GLU A 48 -4.68 14.79 5.56
CA GLU A 48 -4.31 15.78 6.57
C GLU A 48 -5.17 15.72 7.85
N PRO A 49 -6.52 15.70 7.80
CA PRO A 49 -7.36 15.67 9.00
C PRO A 49 -7.19 14.41 9.85
N PHE A 50 -6.67 13.34 9.25
CA PHE A 50 -6.47 12.04 9.87
C PHE A 50 -5.00 11.74 10.20
N GLY A 51 -4.10 12.69 9.92
CA GLY A 51 -2.66 12.49 10.08
C GLY A 51 -2.10 11.33 9.24
N LEU A 52 -2.73 11.02 8.12
CA LEU A 52 -2.29 9.91 7.27
C LEU A 52 -1.02 10.30 6.49
N GLN A 53 -0.11 9.34 6.35
CA GLN A 53 1.14 9.49 5.62
C GLN A 53 1.25 8.45 4.51
N THR A 54 1.93 8.77 3.41
CA THR A 54 2.33 7.74 2.44
C THR A 54 3.48 6.91 2.98
N ILE A 55 3.51 5.63 2.62
CA ILE A 55 4.58 4.70 3.03
C ILE A 55 5.70 4.59 1.99
N SER A 56 5.53 5.17 0.80
CA SER A 56 6.52 5.13 -0.29
C SER A 56 6.21 6.25 -1.29
N PRO A 57 7.24 6.90 -1.88
CA PRO A 57 7.03 7.97 -2.86
C PRO A 57 6.21 7.55 -4.09
N ASP A 58 6.31 6.27 -4.48
CA ASP A 58 5.75 5.75 -5.73
C ASP A 58 4.41 5.02 -5.55
N ILE A 59 3.94 4.87 -4.31
CA ILE A 59 2.83 3.98 -3.99
C ILE A 59 1.80 4.68 -3.11
N ALA A 60 0.59 4.79 -3.63
CA ALA A 60 -0.56 5.41 -2.96
C ALA A 60 -1.18 4.52 -1.86
N TYR A 61 -0.37 3.95 -0.95
CA TYR A 61 -0.86 3.44 0.33
C TYR A 61 -0.70 4.52 1.39
N LEU A 62 -1.75 4.73 2.18
CA LEU A 62 -1.71 5.62 3.35
C LEU A 62 -1.50 4.79 4.62
N SER A 63 -0.95 5.41 5.67
CA SER A 63 -0.70 4.77 6.95
C SER A 63 -0.85 5.74 8.11
N SER A 64 -1.19 5.19 9.28
CA SER A 64 -1.28 5.91 10.56
C SER A 64 -1.17 4.93 11.71
N ASP A 65 -0.80 5.43 12.89
CA ASP A 65 -0.85 4.68 14.14
C ASP A 65 -2.25 4.63 14.77
N GLU A 66 -3.16 5.51 14.34
CA GLU A 66 -4.53 5.57 14.79
C GLU A 66 -5.48 4.96 13.76
N LYS A 67 -6.44 4.17 14.26
CA LYS A 67 -7.47 3.58 13.41
C LYS A 67 -8.45 4.64 12.96
N ILE A 68 -8.55 4.85 11.64
CA ILE A 68 -9.62 5.62 11.02
C ILE A 68 -10.66 4.74 10.33
N SER A 69 -11.83 5.33 10.07
CA SER A 69 -12.89 4.75 9.23
C SER A 69 -13.36 5.80 8.23
N SER A 70 -13.48 5.41 6.96
CA SER A 70 -13.92 6.29 5.90
C SER A 70 -14.37 5.47 4.68
N PRO A 71 -15.40 5.90 3.93
CA PRO A 71 -15.82 5.23 2.71
C PRO A 71 -14.82 5.35 1.55
N TRP A 72 -13.82 6.23 1.65
CA TRP A 72 -12.83 6.47 0.58
C TRP A 72 -11.56 5.64 0.73
N VAL A 73 -11.43 4.87 1.81
CA VAL A 73 -10.29 3.97 2.04
C VAL A 73 -10.76 2.62 2.55
N ARG A 74 -10.02 1.56 2.22
CA ARG A 74 -10.14 0.27 2.87
C ARG A 74 -8.97 0.09 3.83
N GLY A 75 -9.27 -0.05 5.12
CA GLY A 75 -8.25 -0.17 6.15
C GLY A 75 -7.82 -1.61 6.43
N PHE A 76 -6.56 -1.76 6.84
CA PHE A 76 -6.00 -2.99 7.36
C PHE A 76 -5.11 -2.70 8.57
N GLU A 77 -5.19 -3.52 9.60
CA GLU A 77 -4.21 -3.54 10.70
C GLU A 77 -2.98 -4.33 10.27
N VAL A 78 -1.79 -3.75 10.47
CA VAL A 78 -0.51 -4.39 10.17
C VAL A 78 -0.12 -5.30 11.33
N ILE A 79 -0.03 -6.59 11.05
CA ILE A 79 0.38 -7.63 12.00
C ILE A 79 1.88 -7.88 11.92
N ASP A 80 2.44 -7.85 10.72
CA ASP A 80 3.87 -8.05 10.49
C ASP A 80 4.34 -7.34 9.22
N ASN A 81 5.62 -7.02 9.16
CA ASN A 81 6.28 -6.41 8.01
C ASN A 81 7.48 -7.27 7.62
N LEU A 82 7.35 -8.06 6.56
CA LEU A 82 8.34 -9.05 6.13
C LEU A 82 9.10 -8.59 4.88
N VAL A 83 10.31 -9.13 4.69
CA VAL A 83 10.99 -9.05 3.39
C VAL A 83 10.25 -9.88 2.35
N PHE A 84 10.30 -9.48 1.07
CA PHE A 84 9.78 -10.30 0.00
C PHE A 84 10.70 -11.52 -0.26
N ASP A 85 10.46 -12.61 0.47
CA ASP A 85 11.15 -13.89 0.30
C ASP A 85 10.13 -15.03 0.35
N ARG A 86 10.00 -15.76 -0.76
CA ARG A 86 8.97 -16.81 -0.92
C ARG A 86 9.10 -17.93 0.13
N LYS A 87 10.32 -18.25 0.57
CA LYS A 87 10.56 -19.29 1.58
C LYS A 87 10.13 -18.82 2.96
N GLN A 88 10.47 -17.59 3.34
CA GLN A 88 10.06 -16.97 4.61
C GLN A 88 8.54 -16.79 4.67
N LEU A 89 7.93 -16.31 3.59
CA LEU A 89 6.48 -16.17 3.49
C LEU A 89 5.77 -17.51 3.64
N LYS A 90 6.26 -18.56 2.98
CA LYS A 90 5.70 -19.92 3.11
C LYS A 90 5.82 -20.46 4.54
N ALA A 91 6.97 -20.21 5.19
CA ALA A 91 7.16 -20.56 6.59
C ALA A 91 6.21 -19.79 7.51
N TYR A 92 6.00 -18.49 7.26
CA TYR A 92 5.05 -17.67 8.00
C TYR A 92 3.62 -18.17 7.86
N VAL A 93 3.15 -18.41 6.63
CA VAL A 93 1.81 -18.95 6.33
C VAL A 93 1.57 -20.26 7.06
N LYS A 94 2.55 -21.17 7.03
CA LYS A 94 2.47 -22.45 7.74
C LYS A 94 2.46 -22.26 9.26
N LYS A 95 3.39 -21.46 9.80
CA LYS A 95 3.54 -21.22 11.24
C LYS A 95 2.26 -20.64 11.86
N ASN A 96 1.60 -19.73 11.15
CA ASN A 96 0.39 -19.06 11.62
C ASN A 96 -0.90 -19.77 11.22
N ASN A 97 -0.80 -21.02 10.73
CA ASN A 97 -1.94 -21.85 10.32
C ASN A 97 -2.90 -21.13 9.35
N ILE A 98 -2.37 -20.41 8.35
CA ILE A 98 -3.20 -19.64 7.41
C ILE A 98 -3.71 -20.55 6.28
N GLY A 99 -5.02 -20.54 6.04
CA GLY A 99 -5.70 -21.20 4.93
C GLY A 99 -6.39 -20.26 3.96
N ILE A 100 -6.97 -19.18 4.48
CA ILE A 100 -7.58 -18.12 3.67
C ILE A 100 -6.56 -17.00 3.50
N LEU A 101 -6.03 -16.85 2.28
CA LEU A 101 -4.94 -15.90 2.01
C LEU A 101 -5.29 -14.95 0.88
N GLU A 102 -5.75 -13.73 1.21
CA GLU A 102 -5.85 -12.67 0.20
C GLU A 102 -4.44 -12.13 -0.10
N ILE A 103 -4.13 -11.86 -1.36
CA ILE A 103 -2.86 -11.26 -1.78
C ILE A 103 -3.16 -10.04 -2.63
N LYS A 104 -2.74 -8.88 -2.14
CA LYS A 104 -2.78 -7.60 -2.83
C LYS A 104 -1.38 -7.24 -3.30
N LYS A 105 -1.29 -6.52 -4.41
CA LYS A 105 -0.01 -6.00 -4.90
C LYS A 105 -0.14 -4.55 -5.32
N ARG A 106 0.92 -3.77 -5.08
CA ARG A 106 1.10 -2.44 -5.65
C ARG A 106 2.60 -2.18 -5.81
N GLY A 107 3.02 -1.66 -6.96
CA GLY A 107 4.45 -1.45 -7.24
C GLY A 107 5.29 -2.74 -7.24
N SER A 108 4.68 -3.90 -7.48
CA SER A 108 5.36 -5.21 -7.52
C SER A 108 4.95 -6.01 -8.76
N ASP A 109 5.95 -6.56 -9.45
CA ASP A 109 5.74 -7.45 -10.60
C ASP A 109 5.64 -8.91 -10.14
N ILE A 110 4.54 -9.21 -9.45
CA ILE A 110 4.20 -10.58 -9.03
C ILE A 110 2.78 -10.92 -9.50
N SER A 111 2.51 -12.20 -9.69
CA SER A 111 1.16 -12.71 -9.83
C SER A 111 0.65 -13.14 -8.45
N PRO A 112 -0.44 -12.53 -7.93
CA PRO A 112 -1.04 -12.94 -6.66
C PRO A 112 -1.43 -14.43 -6.65
N GLU A 113 -1.96 -14.92 -7.77
CA GLU A 113 -2.38 -16.32 -7.93
C GLU A 113 -1.20 -17.29 -7.87
N GLU A 114 -0.10 -16.99 -8.57
CA GLU A 114 1.10 -17.84 -8.54
C GLU A 114 1.75 -17.83 -7.17
N LEU A 115 1.87 -16.64 -6.55
CA LEU A 115 2.40 -16.53 -5.19
C LEU A 115 1.53 -17.33 -4.22
N ARG A 116 0.20 -17.22 -4.29
CA ARG A 116 -0.70 -18.00 -3.44
C ARG A 116 -0.51 -19.50 -3.62
N ARG A 117 -0.36 -19.99 -4.87
CA ARG A 117 -0.09 -21.41 -5.16
C ARG A 117 1.20 -21.87 -4.50
N GLU A 118 2.28 -21.10 -4.63
CA GLU A 118 3.58 -21.43 -4.05
C GLU A 118 3.59 -21.44 -2.51
N LEU A 119 2.89 -20.48 -1.89
CA LEU A 119 2.73 -20.39 -0.44
C LEU A 119 1.88 -21.55 0.10
N SER A 120 0.99 -22.11 -0.72
CA SER A 120 0.20 -23.31 -0.43
C SER A 120 -0.52 -23.25 0.95
N PRO A 121 -1.36 -22.22 1.21
CA PRO A 121 -2.07 -22.08 2.48
C PRO A 121 -3.05 -23.25 2.71
N LYS A 122 -3.10 -23.79 3.93
CA LYS A 122 -3.86 -25.01 4.28
C LYS A 122 -4.47 -25.02 5.70
N GLY A 123 -4.34 -23.93 6.44
CA GLY A 123 -4.82 -23.87 7.83
C GLY A 123 -6.25 -23.33 7.97
N GLU A 124 -6.60 -22.94 9.19
CA GLU A 124 -7.93 -22.38 9.53
C GLU A 124 -7.91 -20.85 9.66
N GLY A 125 -6.72 -20.27 9.80
CA GLY A 125 -6.51 -18.83 9.92
C GLY A 125 -6.69 -18.10 8.59
N ALA A 126 -6.86 -16.78 8.70
CA ALA A 126 -6.97 -15.87 7.57
C ALA A 126 -5.97 -14.72 7.68
N ALA A 127 -5.42 -14.30 6.55
CA ALA A 127 -4.57 -13.11 6.45
C ALA A 127 -4.69 -12.46 5.07
N THR A 128 -4.39 -11.17 5.01
CA THR A 128 -4.13 -10.45 3.76
C THR A 128 -2.63 -10.17 3.67
N LEU A 129 -2.00 -10.51 2.55
CA LEU A 129 -0.64 -10.06 2.24
C LEU A 129 -0.71 -8.87 1.32
N VAL A 130 -0.15 -7.73 1.73
CA VAL A 130 0.04 -6.57 0.87
C VAL A 130 1.50 -6.56 0.41
N VAL A 131 1.72 -6.97 -0.85
CA VAL A 131 3.01 -6.93 -1.51
C VAL A 131 3.23 -5.54 -2.08
N THR A 132 4.12 -4.76 -1.46
CA THR A 132 4.27 -3.32 -1.74
C THR A 132 5.71 -2.87 -1.52
N ARG A 133 5.95 -1.56 -1.61
CA ARG A 133 7.15 -0.91 -1.07
C ARG A 133 6.84 -0.18 0.24
N VAL A 134 7.84 -0.15 1.12
CA VAL A 134 7.92 0.74 2.28
C VAL A 134 9.25 1.48 2.17
N GLY A 135 9.19 2.80 2.02
CA GLY A 135 10.26 3.58 1.41
C GLY A 135 10.59 3.01 0.03
N ASP A 136 11.86 2.67 -0.16
CA ASP A 136 12.37 2.04 -1.40
C ASP A 136 12.40 0.51 -1.35
N ALA A 137 12.16 -0.09 -0.19
CA ALA A 137 12.31 -1.52 0.01
C ALA A 137 11.04 -2.29 -0.40
N HIS A 138 11.19 -3.37 -1.18
CA HIS A 138 10.11 -4.33 -1.43
C HIS A 138 9.80 -5.15 -0.17
N ARG A 139 8.55 -5.05 0.30
CA ARG A 139 8.07 -5.66 1.54
C ARG A 139 6.77 -6.42 1.31
N VAL A 140 6.46 -7.28 2.27
CA VAL A 140 5.15 -7.92 2.40
C VAL A 140 4.59 -7.59 3.77
N LEU A 141 3.52 -6.82 3.79
CA LEU A 141 2.79 -6.55 5.02
C LEU A 141 1.78 -7.67 5.22
N VAL A 142 1.85 -8.33 6.37
CA VAL A 142 0.81 -9.26 6.82
C VAL A 142 -0.23 -8.44 7.55
N THR A 143 -1.48 -8.48 7.10
CA THR A 143 -2.52 -7.61 7.61
C THR A 143 -3.84 -8.34 7.82
N GLN A 144 -4.71 -7.69 8.59
CA GLN A 144 -6.11 -8.09 8.76
C GLN A 144 -7.02 -6.91 8.41
N PRO A 145 -8.13 -7.13 7.68
CA PRO A 145 -9.09 -6.07 7.40
C PRO A 145 -9.62 -5.45 8.68
N ILE A 146 -9.68 -4.13 8.73
CA ILE A 146 -10.41 -3.42 9.78
C ILE A 146 -11.75 -2.96 9.19
N SER A 147 -12.82 -3.36 9.89
CA SER A 147 -14.25 -3.02 9.67
C SER A 147 -14.52 -1.77 8.85
#